data_AF-A0AA95SPC0-F1
#
_entry.id   AF-A0AA95SPC0-F1
#
_cell.length_a   1.000
_cell.length_b   1.000
_cell.length_c   1.000
_cell.angle_alpha   90.00
_cell.angle_beta   90.00
_cell.angle_gamma   90.00
#
_symmetry.space_group_name_H-M   'P 1'
#
loop_
_entity.id
_entity.type
_entity.pdbx_description
1 polymer ?
#
loop_
_entity_poly.entity_id
_entity_poly.type
_entity_poly.pdbx_seq_one_letter_code
_entity_poly.pdbx_strand_id
1 'polypeptide(L)'
;MKYLLPLLAVLVFPLGQVAAQPDLQRSHIEVNLPPQEVFESYLRRDLLGYFNRAATQTATAVESRPLRNGPTQSGTSYPKFYIWVKVYAGTTVQNEGAVRVAAVERTHFDVTDFLSKSNIQANPSEVGGIFPAALVPAILELAGAPQR
;
A
#
# COMPACT_ATOMS: atom_id res chain seq x y z
N MET A 1 48.85 41.84 8.37
CA MET A 1 48.01 41.35 9.49
C MET A 1 46.57 41.74 9.16
N LYS A 2 45.79 40.79 8.60
CA LYS A 2 44.64 40.13 9.24
C LYS A 2 43.50 41.09 9.62
N TYR A 3 42.49 41.19 8.76
CA TYR A 3 41.10 41.35 9.19
C TYR A 3 40.28 40.33 8.39
N LEU A 4 39.86 39.27 9.06
CA LEU A 4 38.96 38.25 8.53
C LEU A 4 37.72 38.31 9.43
N LEU A 5 36.63 38.86 8.89
CA LEU A 5 35.31 38.87 9.50
C LEU A 5 34.62 37.55 9.11
N PRO A 6 34.16 36.70 10.04
CA PRO A 6 33.21 35.66 9.69
C PRO A 6 31.79 36.15 10.00
N LEU A 7 30.98 36.25 8.94
CA LEU A 7 29.53 36.43 8.99
C LEU A 7 28.92 35.11 9.50
N LEU A 8 28.33 35.12 10.70
CA LEU A 8 27.65 33.95 11.27
C LEU A 8 26.22 33.90 10.73
N ALA A 9 25.98 33.10 9.70
CA ALA A 9 24.63 32.82 9.20
C ALA A 9 24.00 31.70 10.05
N VAL A 10 23.05 32.05 10.92
CA VAL A 10 22.23 31.08 11.65
C VAL A 10 21.14 30.57 10.71
N LEU A 11 21.32 29.35 10.20
CA LEU A 11 20.30 28.59 9.48
C LEU A 11 19.28 28.04 10.48
N VAL A 12 18.11 28.68 10.57
CA VAL A 12 16.95 28.16 11.30
C VAL A 12 16.27 27.12 10.42
N PHE A 13 16.44 25.84 10.74
CA PHE A 13 15.66 24.76 10.13
C PHE A 13 14.30 24.65 10.84
N PRO A 14 13.17 24.65 10.10
CA PRO A 14 11.88 24.34 10.71
C PRO A 14 11.83 22.86 11.08
N LEU A 15 11.63 22.58 12.37
CA LEU A 15 11.27 21.27 12.90
C LEU A 15 9.98 20.82 12.19
N GLY A 16 10.10 19.82 11.31
CA GLY A 16 8.96 19.17 10.69
C GLY A 16 8.05 18.57 11.76
N GLN A 17 6.78 18.96 11.74
CA GLN A 17 5.75 18.38 12.59
C GLN A 17 5.55 16.91 12.21
N VAL A 18 6.07 16.00 13.02
CA VAL A 18 5.67 14.59 12.98
C VAL A 18 4.24 14.54 13.49
N ALA A 19 3.28 14.29 12.59
CA ALA A 19 1.88 14.08 12.97
C ALA A 19 1.79 12.86 13.90
N ALA A 20 1.62 13.12 15.20
CA ALA A 20 1.43 12.08 16.20
C ALA A 20 0.00 11.50 16.06
N GLN A 21 -0.11 10.24 15.64
CA GLN A 21 -1.37 9.50 15.76
C GLN A 21 -1.63 9.18 17.25
N PRO A 22 -2.89 9.26 17.72
CA PRO A 22 -3.24 9.00 19.11
C PRO A 22 -2.94 7.54 19.51
N ASP A 23 -2.37 7.33 20.70
CA ASP A 23 -1.79 6.05 21.16
C ASP A 23 -2.73 4.84 21.10
N LEU A 24 -4.05 5.04 21.18
CA LEU A 24 -5.04 3.96 21.02
C LEU A 24 -5.06 3.38 19.59
N GLN A 25 -4.81 4.18 18.57
CA GLN A 25 -4.74 3.65 17.19
C GLN A 25 -3.49 2.80 16.97
N ARG A 26 -2.39 3.10 17.67
CA ARG A 26 -1.15 2.33 17.57
C ARG A 26 -1.31 0.92 18.14
N SER A 27 -1.95 0.79 19.30
CA SER A 27 -2.15 -0.52 19.93
C SER A 27 -2.98 -1.47 19.06
N HIS A 28 -4.04 -0.98 18.42
CA HIS A 28 -4.87 -1.80 17.52
C HIS A 28 -4.14 -2.24 16.24
N ILE A 29 -3.17 -1.45 15.76
CA ILE A 29 -2.33 -1.84 14.63
C ILE A 29 -1.38 -2.97 15.05
N GLU A 30 -0.67 -2.79 16.17
CA GLU A 30 0.33 -3.77 16.63
C GLU A 30 -0.26 -5.14 16.95
N VAL A 31 -1.48 -5.21 17.51
CA VAL A 31 -2.13 -6.49 17.84
C VAL A 31 -2.67 -7.23 16.63
N ASN A 32 -2.78 -6.60 15.45
CA ASN A 32 -3.31 -7.22 14.24
C ASN A 32 -2.27 -7.45 13.15
N LEU A 33 -1.14 -6.74 13.20
CA LEU A 33 -0.07 -6.92 12.24
C LEU A 33 0.70 -8.23 12.50
N PRO A 34 0.88 -9.07 11.47
CA PRO A 34 1.84 -10.16 11.56
C PRO A 34 3.23 -9.63 11.94
N PRO A 35 4.05 -10.42 12.66
CA PRO A 35 5.45 -10.09 12.88
C PRO A 35 6.19 -9.79 11.57
N GLN A 36 7.16 -8.88 11.61
CA GLN A 36 7.84 -8.39 10.41
C GLN A 36 8.54 -9.53 9.64
N GLU A 37 9.05 -10.54 10.36
CA GLU A 37 9.72 -11.71 9.81
C GLU A 37 8.81 -12.62 8.97
N VAL A 38 7.50 -12.60 9.21
CA VAL A 38 6.52 -13.42 8.46
C VAL A 38 5.60 -12.58 7.58
N PHE A 39 5.63 -11.25 7.70
CA PHE A 39 4.74 -10.32 7.00
C PHE A 39 4.64 -10.63 5.49
N GLU A 40 5.78 -10.63 4.79
CA GLU A 40 5.82 -10.86 3.35
C GLU A 40 5.38 -12.27 2.97
N SER A 41 5.69 -13.27 3.80
CA SER A 41 5.28 -14.66 3.55
C SER A 41 3.75 -14.82 3.63
N TYR A 42 3.11 -14.16 4.61
CA TYR A 42 1.66 -14.20 4.79
C TYR A 42 0.98 -13.40 3.69
N LEU A 43 1.46 -12.19 3.41
CA LEU A 43 0.93 -11.36 2.34
C LEU A 43 0.96 -12.10 0.99
N ARG A 44 2.10 -12.72 0.66
CA ARG A 44 2.25 -13.51 -0.56
C ARG A 44 1.30 -14.72 -0.58
N ARG A 45 1.22 -15.49 0.50
CA ARG A 45 0.32 -16.65 0.63
C ARG A 45 -1.12 -16.23 0.36
N ASP A 46 -1.57 -15.16 0.98
CA ASP A 46 -2.97 -14.75 0.95
C ASP A 46 -3.37 -14.09 -0.37
N LEU A 47 -2.45 -13.31 -0.98
CA LEU A 47 -2.65 -12.80 -2.34
C LEU A 47 -2.74 -13.95 -3.35
N LEU A 48 -1.83 -14.94 -3.28
CA LEU A 48 -1.90 -16.12 -4.14
C LEU A 48 -3.20 -16.90 -3.91
N GLY A 49 -3.63 -17.06 -2.66
CA GLY A 49 -4.90 -17.68 -2.31
C GLY A 49 -6.09 -16.94 -2.92
N TYR A 50 -6.13 -15.61 -2.82
CA TYR A 50 -7.17 -14.79 -3.43
C TYR A 50 -7.23 -14.97 -4.95
N PHE A 51 -6.11 -14.80 -5.66
CA PHE A 51 -6.10 -14.89 -7.12
C PHE A 51 -6.36 -16.30 -7.64
N ASN A 52 -6.07 -17.36 -6.87
CA ASN A 52 -6.34 -18.73 -7.28
C ASN A 52 -7.81 -19.18 -7.09
N ARG A 53 -8.60 -18.51 -6.26
CA ARG A 53 -9.98 -18.95 -5.94
C ARG A 53 -10.93 -18.95 -7.13
N ALA A 54 -10.73 -18.06 -8.10
CA ALA A 54 -11.63 -17.88 -9.24
C ALA A 54 -10.90 -17.88 -10.60
N ALA A 55 -9.60 -18.21 -10.62
CA ALA A 55 -8.80 -18.11 -11.82
C ALA A 55 -8.88 -19.36 -12.71
N THR A 56 -8.87 -19.12 -14.02
CA THR A 56 -8.73 -20.16 -15.05
C THR A 56 -7.33 -20.77 -15.10
N GLN A 57 -6.32 -20.03 -14.63
CA GLN A 57 -4.93 -20.44 -14.55
C GLN A 57 -4.42 -20.23 -13.12
N THR A 58 -3.63 -21.18 -12.62
CA THR A 58 -3.05 -21.07 -11.28
C THR A 58 -1.95 -20.01 -11.24
N ALA A 59 -2.12 -19.00 -10.39
CA ALA A 59 -1.10 -18.04 -10.06
C ALA A 59 0.04 -18.73 -9.30
N THR A 60 1.26 -18.57 -9.80
CA THR A 60 2.49 -19.16 -9.25
C THR A 60 3.34 -18.13 -8.51
N ALA A 61 3.21 -16.85 -8.85
CA ALA A 61 3.95 -15.77 -8.20
C ALA A 61 3.14 -14.48 -8.15
N VAL A 62 3.44 -13.65 -7.15
CA VAL A 62 2.94 -12.29 -7.02
C VAL A 62 4.12 -11.40 -6.67
N GLU A 63 4.33 -10.35 -7.45
CA GLU A 63 5.15 -9.21 -7.08
C GLU A 63 4.25 -8.16 -6.43
N SER A 64 4.69 -7.60 -5.31
CA SER A 64 3.96 -6.61 -4.53
C SER A 64 4.77 -5.33 -4.38
N ARG A 65 4.10 -4.18 -4.51
CA ARG A 65 4.69 -2.87 -4.26
C ARG A 65 3.75 -2.05 -3.37
N PRO A 66 4.15 -1.66 -2.16
CA PRO A 66 3.32 -0.82 -1.32
C PRO A 66 3.06 0.53 -1.99
N LEU A 67 1.81 1.00 -1.91
CA LEU A 67 1.39 2.31 -2.42
C LEU A 67 1.53 3.42 -1.37
N ARG A 68 1.83 3.05 -0.12
CA ARG A 68 2.02 3.95 1.01
C ARG A 68 2.93 3.34 2.06
N ASN A 69 3.57 4.20 2.85
CA ASN A 69 4.32 3.79 4.04
C ASN A 69 3.36 3.36 5.16
N GLY A 70 3.22 2.04 5.33
CA GLY A 70 2.48 1.43 6.43
C GLY A 70 0.96 1.40 6.26
N PRO A 71 0.26 0.79 7.25
CA PRO A 71 -1.18 0.63 7.18
C PRO A 71 -1.92 1.93 7.50
N THR A 72 -3.16 2.00 7.06
CA THR A 72 -4.15 2.97 7.56
C THR A 72 -5.15 2.27 8.47
N GLN A 73 -5.61 2.97 9.51
CA GLN A 73 -6.69 2.50 10.35
C GLN A 73 -7.66 3.65 10.65
N SER A 74 -8.95 3.38 10.41
CA SER A 74 -10.03 4.28 10.80
C SER A 74 -10.88 3.59 11.86
N GLY A 75 -10.96 4.18 13.05
CA GLY A 75 -11.72 3.64 14.18
C GLY A 75 -11.21 2.26 14.63
N THR A 76 -12.14 1.34 14.86
CA THR A 76 -11.90 -0.03 15.34
C THR A 76 -11.67 -1.06 14.22
N SER A 77 -11.56 -0.61 12.97
CA SER A 77 -11.36 -1.50 11.82
C SER A 77 -9.97 -2.12 11.82
N TYR A 78 -9.81 -3.28 11.17
CA TYR A 78 -8.49 -3.85 10.91
C TYR A 78 -7.57 -2.89 10.11
N PRO A 79 -6.24 -2.89 10.39
CA PRO A 79 -5.26 -2.13 9.64
C PRO A 79 -5.26 -2.50 8.16
N LYS A 80 -5.26 -1.50 7.28
CA LYS A 80 -5.36 -1.68 5.82
C LYS A 80 -4.07 -1.30 5.12
N PHE A 81 -3.63 -2.15 4.21
CA PHE A 81 -2.52 -1.89 3.30
C PHE A 81 -3.05 -1.74 1.87
N TYR A 82 -2.37 -0.88 1.11
CA TYR A 82 -2.69 -0.62 -0.28
C TYR A 82 -1.46 -0.98 -1.12
N ILE A 83 -1.65 -1.88 -2.08
CA ILE A 83 -0.55 -2.56 -2.75
C ILE A 83 -0.84 -2.58 -4.24
N TRP A 84 0.16 -2.25 -5.07
CA TRP A 84 0.13 -2.61 -6.48
C TRP A 84 0.69 -4.01 -6.64
N VAL A 85 -0.04 -4.88 -7.33
CA VAL A 85 0.37 -6.27 -7.53
C VAL A 85 0.54 -6.58 -9.00
N LYS A 86 1.47 -7.49 -9.29
CA LYS A 86 1.60 -8.15 -10.58
C LYS A 86 1.63 -9.65 -10.34
N VAL A 87 0.62 -10.34 -10.87
CA VAL A 87 0.33 -11.75 -10.64
C VAL A 87 0.72 -12.55 -11.87
N TYR A 88 1.43 -13.64 -11.66
CA TYR A 88 2.00 -14.45 -12.73
C TYR A 88 1.48 -15.88 -12.69
N ALA A 89 1.20 -16.44 -13.87
CA ALA A 89 1.05 -17.87 -14.12
C ALA A 89 2.27 -18.34 -14.94
N GLY A 90 3.25 -18.94 -14.26
CA GLY A 90 4.58 -19.15 -14.83
C GLY A 90 5.28 -17.81 -15.10
N THR A 91 5.63 -17.55 -16.36
CA THR A 91 6.25 -16.30 -16.82
C THR A 91 5.25 -15.28 -17.36
N THR A 92 3.98 -15.66 -17.47
CA THR A 92 2.93 -14.82 -18.06
C THR A 92 2.25 -14.00 -16.99
N VAL A 93 2.08 -12.71 -17.23
CA VAL A 93 1.29 -11.83 -16.36
C VAL A 93 -0.18 -12.15 -16.55
N GLN A 94 -0.81 -12.66 -15.49
CA GLN A 94 -2.23 -13.01 -15.49
C GLN A 94 -3.09 -11.83 -15.05
N ASN A 95 -2.65 -11.11 -14.01
CA ASN A 95 -3.32 -9.92 -13.49
C ASN A 95 -2.29 -8.88 -13.06
N GLU A 96 -2.67 -7.61 -13.16
CA GLU A 96 -1.92 -6.48 -12.61
C GLU A 96 -2.95 -5.48 -12.08
N GLY A 97 -2.69 -4.82 -10.96
CA GLY A 97 -3.64 -3.81 -10.45
C GLY A 97 -3.44 -3.42 -8.99
N ALA A 98 -4.38 -2.65 -8.46
CA ALA A 98 -4.37 -2.16 -7.08
C ALA A 98 -5.22 -3.07 -6.18
N VAL A 99 -4.68 -3.42 -5.02
CA VAL A 99 -5.32 -4.26 -4.00
C VAL A 99 -5.38 -3.52 -2.67
N ARG A 100 -6.51 -3.64 -1.98
CA ARG A 100 -6.67 -3.28 -0.57
C ARG A 100 -6.74 -4.53 0.27
N VAL A 101 -5.80 -4.70 1.20
CA VAL A 101 -5.79 -5.83 2.14
C VAL A 101 -5.96 -5.36 3.58
N ALA A 102 -6.61 -6.17 4.42
CA ALA A 102 -6.70 -5.96 5.86
C ALA A 102 -5.83 -6.98 6.60
N ALA A 103 -5.00 -6.54 7.55
CA ALA A 103 -4.26 -7.44 8.43
C ALA A 103 -5.17 -7.91 9.57
N VAL A 104 -5.40 -9.23 9.67
CA VAL A 104 -6.37 -9.81 10.59
C VAL A 104 -5.65 -10.65 11.63
N GLU A 105 -5.76 -10.25 12.90
CA GLU A 105 -5.35 -11.03 14.07
C GLU A 105 -3.91 -11.60 14.00
N ARG A 106 -3.01 -10.96 13.25
CA ARG A 106 -1.62 -11.40 13.01
C ARG A 106 -1.48 -12.72 12.25
N THR A 107 -2.57 -13.28 11.71
CA THR A 107 -2.57 -14.62 11.10
C THR A 107 -2.62 -14.59 9.57
N HIS A 108 -3.28 -13.59 8.99
CA HIS A 108 -3.47 -13.48 7.56
C HIS A 108 -3.78 -12.05 7.11
N PHE A 109 -3.79 -11.87 5.79
CA PHE A 109 -4.29 -10.71 5.09
C PHE A 109 -5.56 -11.06 4.32
N ASP A 110 -6.64 -10.33 4.58
CA ASP A 110 -7.85 -10.43 3.80
C ASP A 110 -7.82 -9.44 2.64
N VAL A 111 -7.94 -9.93 1.41
CA VAL A 111 -8.18 -9.08 0.24
C VAL A 111 -9.61 -8.57 0.30
N THR A 112 -9.76 -7.29 0.62
CA THR A 112 -11.06 -6.62 0.69
C THR A 112 -11.51 -6.11 -0.67
N ASP A 113 -10.56 -5.66 -1.51
CA ASP A 113 -10.86 -5.11 -2.83
C ASP A 113 -9.68 -5.32 -3.78
N PHE A 114 -10.00 -5.52 -5.05
CA PHE A 114 -9.04 -5.55 -6.15
C PHE A 114 -9.63 -4.82 -7.36
N LEU A 115 -8.88 -3.87 -7.90
CA LEU A 115 -9.15 -3.28 -9.22
C LEU A 115 -8.01 -3.65 -10.16
N SER A 116 -8.34 -4.38 -11.22
CA SER A 116 -7.37 -4.69 -12.27
C SER A 116 -6.96 -3.44 -13.03
N LYS A 117 -5.76 -3.45 -13.60
CA LYS A 117 -5.24 -2.40 -14.47
C LYS A 117 -6.19 -2.08 -15.62
N SER A 118 -6.78 -3.09 -16.26
CA SER A 118 -7.75 -2.90 -17.33
C SER A 118 -9.05 -2.25 -16.82
N ASN A 119 -9.54 -2.63 -15.63
CA ASN A 119 -10.68 -1.95 -15.01
C ASN A 119 -10.37 -0.49 -14.69
N ILE A 120 -9.19 -0.20 -14.14
CA ILE A 120 -8.77 1.17 -13.83
C ILE A 120 -8.66 2.03 -15.10
N GLN A 121 -8.13 1.47 -16.18
CA GLN A 121 -8.06 2.16 -17.48
C GLN A 121 -9.45 2.44 -18.07
N ALA A 122 -10.36 1.48 -17.97
CA ALA A 122 -11.72 1.62 -18.49
C ALA A 122 -12.57 2.60 -17.64
N ASN A 123 -12.46 2.51 -16.31
CA ASN A 123 -13.27 3.25 -15.34
C ASN A 123 -12.40 3.94 -14.28
N PRO A 124 -11.62 4.99 -14.62
CA PRO A 124 -10.69 5.64 -13.68
C PRO A 124 -11.33 6.15 -12.39
N SER A 125 -12.61 6.55 -12.44
CA SER A 125 -13.35 7.08 -11.29
C SER A 125 -13.59 6.05 -10.18
N GLU A 126 -13.57 4.75 -10.50
CA GLU A 126 -13.77 3.69 -9.49
C GLU A 126 -12.64 3.67 -8.44
N VAL A 127 -11.44 4.11 -8.81
CA VAL A 127 -10.29 4.16 -7.89
C VAL A 127 -10.61 4.99 -6.64
N GLY A 128 -11.27 6.14 -6.81
CA GLY A 128 -11.63 7.01 -5.69
C GLY A 128 -12.73 6.46 -4.77
N GLY A 129 -13.50 5.45 -5.22
CA GLY A 129 -14.52 4.79 -4.40
C GLY A 129 -13.94 3.75 -3.43
N ILE A 130 -12.77 3.18 -3.75
CA ILE A 130 -12.16 2.08 -3.00
C ILE A 130 -10.91 2.54 -2.25
N PHE A 131 -10.08 3.36 -2.89
CA PHE A 131 -8.78 3.77 -2.40
C PHE A 131 -8.82 5.19 -1.81
N PRO A 132 -8.01 5.48 -0.78
CA PRO A 132 -7.88 6.84 -0.25
C PRO A 132 -7.53 7.83 -1.36
N ALA A 133 -8.13 9.03 -1.31
CA ALA A 133 -7.90 10.09 -2.30
C ALA A 133 -6.41 10.36 -2.57
N ALA A 134 -5.57 10.30 -1.53
CA ALA A 134 -4.12 10.50 -1.63
C ALA A 134 -3.39 9.45 -2.51
N LEU A 135 -3.99 8.28 -2.74
CA LEU A 135 -3.39 7.21 -3.56
C LEU A 135 -3.92 7.21 -5.00
N VAL A 136 -5.02 7.92 -5.27
CA VAL A 136 -5.67 7.91 -6.59
C VAL A 136 -4.70 8.31 -7.71
N PRO A 137 -3.94 9.42 -7.63
CA PRO A 137 -3.03 9.81 -8.71
C PRO A 137 -1.97 8.74 -9.03
N ALA A 138 -1.36 8.16 -7.98
CA ALA A 138 -0.33 7.13 -8.14
C ALA A 138 -0.88 5.83 -8.73
N ILE A 139 -2.12 5.43 -8.36
CA ILE A 139 -2.78 4.26 -8.93
C ILE A 139 -3.12 4.48 -10.40
N LEU A 140 -3.65 5.66 -10.75
CA LEU A 140 -3.95 6.01 -12.14
C LEU A 140 -2.69 6.05 -13.01
N GLU A 141 -1.60 6.61 -12.47
CA GLU A 141 -0.29 6.62 -13.14
C GLU A 141 0.23 5.20 -13.42
N LEU A 142 0.20 4.31 -12.43
CA LEU A 142 0.61 2.90 -12.61
C LEU A 142 -0.24 2.16 -13.63
N ALA A 143 -1.53 2.46 -13.65
CA ALA A 143 -2.43 1.88 -14.63
C ALA A 143 -2.23 2.45 -16.04
N GLY A 144 -1.53 3.59 -16.18
CA GLY A 144 -1.50 4.35 -17.44
C GLY A 144 -2.88 4.90 -17.81
N ALA A 145 -3.70 5.20 -16.81
CA ALA A 145 -5.06 5.73 -16.98
C ALA A 145 -5.05 7.28 -16.99
N PRO A 146 -6.04 7.92 -17.62
CA PRO A 146 -6.16 9.39 -17.60
C PRO A 146 -6.30 9.91 -16.16
N GLN A 147 -5.48 10.91 -15.81
CA GLN A 147 -5.68 11.70 -14.59
C GLN A 147 -6.67 12.81 -14.93
N ARG A 148 -7.93 12.65 -14.50
CA ARG A 148 -8.99 13.66 -14.67
C ARG A 148 -9.25 14.38 -13.36
#